data_AF-A0A9D6TGS5-F1
#
_entry.id   AF-A0A9D6TGS5-F1
#
_cell.length_a   1.000
_cell.length_b   1.000
_cell.length_c   1.000
_cell.angle_alpha   90.00
_cell.angle_beta   90.00
_cell.angle_gamma   90.00
#
_symmetry.space_group_name_H-M   'P 1'
#
loop_
_entity.id
_entity.type
_entity.pdbx_description
1 polymer ?
#
loop_
_entity_poly.entity_id
_entity_poly.type
_entity_poly.pdbx_seq_one_letter_code
_entity_poly.pdbx_strand_id
1 'polypeptide(L)'
;MNANELSVASGSVLLAIVVTAIILQWRTNVELRREIANLRETKRESLAPPHDAPRDTGIATSRVDGTENSPPMERAELARLYKEINLLKTRTQDIARVVARNAEGAVPLNLLPASAWKNAGKATPSAAAETLMWAADGGDVETLAKSIFLEPAAREKAEEILARLPDSMRATYDTPEKLVALLMAREGDIRAMQVLAENKQGDDALVNLRVQKDDGKTKEEGYQFRRANDGWQMVVPGKLVDKFGKKLTDPPKKGGK
;
A
#
# COMPACT_ATOMS: atom_id res chain seq x y z
N MET A 1 15.93 -42.17 -13.02
CA MET A 1 15.12 -41.60 -14.11
C MET A 1 13.67 -41.57 -13.65
N ASN A 2 13.12 -40.38 -13.43
CA ASN A 2 11.69 -40.07 -13.57
C ASN A 2 11.53 -38.54 -13.48
N ALA A 3 10.62 -38.04 -14.30
CA ALA A 3 10.42 -36.66 -14.68
C ALA A 3 9.79 -35.81 -13.57
N ASN A 4 10.34 -34.61 -13.35
CA ASN A 4 9.62 -33.41 -12.92
C ASN A 4 10.56 -32.20 -12.94
N GLU A 5 10.87 -31.69 -14.14
CA GLU A 5 11.30 -30.31 -14.31
C GLU A 5 10.56 -29.74 -15.52
N LEU A 6 9.38 -29.18 -15.26
CA LEU A 6 8.86 -28.11 -16.12
C LEU A 6 8.75 -26.85 -15.27
N SER A 7 9.64 -25.93 -15.59
CA SER A 7 9.68 -24.55 -15.17
C SER A 7 8.30 -23.88 -15.22
N VAL A 8 7.79 -23.44 -14.08
CA VAL A 8 6.76 -22.39 -14.03
C VAL A 8 7.50 -21.05 -13.91
N ALA A 9 8.03 -20.61 -15.04
CA ALA A 9 8.33 -19.21 -15.28
C ALA A 9 7.07 -18.61 -15.89
N SER A 10 6.27 -17.87 -15.13
CA SER A 10 5.24 -16.94 -15.66
C SER A 10 4.55 -16.15 -14.55
N GLY A 11 4.63 -14.82 -14.65
CA GLY A 11 3.59 -13.93 -14.14
C GLY A 11 3.89 -13.18 -12.84
N SER A 12 4.83 -12.23 -12.87
CA SER A 12 4.95 -11.22 -11.79
C SER A 12 5.24 -9.83 -12.36
N VAL A 13 4.45 -9.40 -13.36
CA VAL A 13 4.45 -8.01 -13.87
C VAL A 13 3.18 -7.23 -13.42
N LEU A 14 2.29 -7.84 -12.63
CA LEU A 14 1.01 -7.22 -12.25
C LEU A 14 0.99 -6.49 -10.89
N LEU A 15 2.07 -6.48 -10.11
CA LEU A 15 2.01 -5.94 -8.74
C LEU A 15 2.24 -4.42 -8.63
N ALA A 16 2.86 -3.76 -9.62
CA ALA A 16 3.14 -2.32 -9.53
C ALA A 16 1.91 -1.44 -9.83
N ILE A 17 1.02 -1.84 -10.75
CA ILE A 17 -0.20 -1.06 -11.09
C ILE A 17 -1.33 -1.30 -10.07
N VAL A 18 -1.45 -2.54 -9.56
CA VAL A 18 -2.51 -2.87 -8.59
C VAL A 18 -2.32 -2.08 -7.29
N VAL A 19 -1.09 -1.79 -6.88
CA VAL A 19 -0.82 -0.99 -5.67
C VAL A 19 -1.14 0.51 -5.85
N THR A 20 -0.93 1.09 -7.04
CA THR A 20 -1.33 2.48 -7.32
C THR A 20 -2.85 2.65 -7.36
N ALA A 21 -3.57 1.67 -7.95
CA ALA A 21 -5.03 1.68 -7.96
C ALA A 21 -5.62 1.45 -6.55
N ILE A 22 -5.08 0.53 -5.76
CA ILE A 22 -5.59 0.22 -4.40
C ILE A 22 -5.45 1.41 -3.44
N ILE A 23 -4.43 2.24 -3.58
CA ILE A 23 -4.18 3.39 -2.67
C ILE A 23 -5.02 4.61 -3.05
N LEU A 24 -5.31 4.83 -4.34
CA LEU A 24 -6.35 5.78 -4.80
C LEU A 24 -7.77 5.30 -4.46
N GLN A 25 -7.99 3.98 -4.44
CA GLN A 25 -9.29 3.35 -4.17
C GLN A 25 -9.69 3.36 -2.68
N TRP A 26 -8.74 3.55 -1.75
CA TRP A 26 -9.02 3.66 -0.31
C TRP A 26 -9.55 5.04 0.09
N ARG A 27 -9.01 6.13 -0.48
CA ARG A 27 -9.51 7.50 -0.20
C ARG A 27 -10.91 7.72 -0.77
N THR A 28 -11.19 7.19 -1.97
CA THR A 28 -12.53 7.24 -2.59
C THR A 28 -13.55 6.31 -1.94
N ASN A 29 -13.15 5.14 -1.41
CA ASN A 29 -14.09 4.22 -0.73
C ASN A 29 -14.67 4.78 0.57
N VAL A 30 -13.89 5.54 1.34
CA VAL A 30 -14.37 6.12 2.60
C VAL A 30 -15.39 7.23 2.32
N GLU A 31 -15.16 8.01 1.27
CA GLU A 31 -16.06 9.08 0.85
C GLU A 31 -17.35 8.52 0.23
N LEU A 32 -17.25 7.53 -0.65
CA LEU A 32 -18.41 6.83 -1.22
C LEU A 32 -19.23 6.06 -0.17
N ARG A 33 -18.58 5.51 0.88
CA ARG A 33 -19.30 4.88 2.00
C ARG A 33 -20.02 5.89 2.88
N ARG A 34 -19.47 7.09 3.06
CA ARG A 34 -20.16 8.21 3.73
C ARG A 34 -21.31 8.73 2.88
N GLU A 35 -21.12 8.81 1.57
CA GLU A 35 -22.15 9.27 0.63
C GLU A 35 -23.29 8.25 0.50
N ILE A 36 -23.00 6.95 0.48
CA ILE A 36 -24.02 5.88 0.54
C ILE A 36 -24.74 5.87 1.89
N ALA A 37 -24.05 6.15 3.01
CA ALA A 37 -24.68 6.27 4.32
C ALA A 37 -25.64 7.47 4.37
N ASN A 38 -25.19 8.64 3.90
CA ASN A 38 -26.03 9.85 3.83
C ASN A 38 -27.22 9.66 2.89
N LEU A 39 -27.03 9.09 1.69
CA LEU A 39 -28.13 8.83 0.76
C LEU A 39 -29.14 7.80 1.30
N ARG A 40 -28.70 6.84 2.11
CA ARG A 40 -29.59 5.89 2.80
C ARG A 40 -30.37 6.54 3.94
N GLU A 41 -29.78 7.52 4.64
CA GLU A 41 -30.50 8.33 5.63
C GLU A 41 -31.52 9.25 4.98
N THR A 42 -31.15 9.99 3.92
CA THR A 42 -32.08 10.84 3.16
C THR A 42 -33.24 10.03 2.58
N LYS A 43 -32.96 8.81 2.08
CA LYS A 43 -34.01 7.92 1.57
C LYS A 43 -34.89 7.34 2.69
N ARG A 44 -34.34 7.05 3.88
CA ARG A 44 -35.12 6.64 5.07
C ARG A 44 -36.01 7.75 5.59
N GLU A 45 -35.53 8.99 5.58
CA GLU A 45 -36.30 10.17 5.97
C GLU A 45 -37.45 10.44 5.00
N SER A 46 -37.24 10.19 3.69
CA SER A 46 -38.31 10.25 2.68
C SER A 46 -39.30 9.08 2.71
N LEU A 47 -38.97 7.98 3.39
CA LEU A 47 -39.82 6.78 3.54
C LEU A 47 -40.46 6.66 4.93
N ALA A 48 -40.22 7.62 5.84
CA ALA A 48 -40.92 7.65 7.11
C ALA A 48 -42.42 7.92 6.84
N PRO A 49 -43.33 6.99 7.13
CA PRO A 49 -44.74 7.21 6.91
C PRO A 49 -45.23 8.33 7.84
N PRO A 50 -46.17 9.18 7.42
CA PRO A 50 -46.79 10.15 8.31
C PRO A 50 -47.38 9.42 9.52
N HIS A 51 -46.98 9.85 10.71
CA HIS A 51 -47.68 9.56 11.95
C HIS A 51 -49.05 10.23 11.82
N ASP A 52 -50.04 9.51 11.28
CA ASP A 52 -51.49 9.67 11.48
C ASP A 52 -52.25 9.07 10.28
N ALA A 53 -52.58 7.78 10.35
CA ALA A 53 -53.69 7.23 9.59
C ALA A 53 -54.33 6.05 10.36
N PRO A 54 -55.67 5.92 10.39
CA PRO A 54 -56.36 5.04 11.32
C PRO A 54 -56.24 3.57 10.95
N ARG A 55 -56.26 2.73 11.99
CA ARG A 55 -56.42 1.27 11.88
C ARG A 55 -57.78 0.95 11.26
N ASP A 56 -57.79 0.19 10.18
CA ASP A 56 -58.93 -0.67 9.87
C ASP A 56 -58.47 -2.07 9.44
N THR A 57 -59.17 -3.05 9.98
CA THR A 57 -58.88 -4.48 9.96
C THR A 57 -59.57 -5.14 8.77
N GLY A 58 -58.83 -5.92 7.97
CA GLY A 58 -59.42 -6.76 6.94
C GLY A 58 -58.45 -7.82 6.42
N ILE A 59 -58.66 -9.06 6.82
CA ILE A 59 -57.94 -10.25 6.35
C ILE A 59 -58.49 -10.65 4.97
N ALA A 60 -57.62 -10.84 3.98
CA ALA A 60 -57.84 -11.80 2.90
C ALA A 60 -56.51 -12.24 2.26
N THR A 61 -56.29 -13.55 2.30
CA THR A 61 -55.20 -14.32 1.72
C THR A 61 -55.30 -14.45 0.21
N SER A 62 -54.18 -14.35 -0.54
CA SER A 62 -53.89 -15.08 -1.80
C SER A 62 -52.47 -14.73 -2.26
N ARG A 63 -51.50 -15.64 -2.10
CA ARG A 63 -51.03 -16.62 -3.10
C ARG A 63 -50.03 -15.99 -4.09
N VAL A 64 -48.80 -16.47 -3.97
CA VAL A 64 -47.63 -16.21 -4.81
C VAL A 64 -47.96 -16.42 -6.29
N ASP A 65 -47.75 -15.40 -7.10
CA ASP A 65 -47.43 -15.55 -8.52
C ASP A 65 -46.21 -14.68 -8.81
N GLY A 66 -45.09 -15.34 -9.11
CA GLY A 66 -43.84 -14.70 -9.45
C GLY A 66 -43.81 -14.47 -10.94
N THR A 67 -43.88 -13.21 -11.37
CA THR A 67 -43.14 -12.70 -12.53
C THR A 67 -43.26 -11.18 -12.57
N GLU A 68 -42.10 -10.54 -12.59
CA GLU A 68 -41.85 -9.38 -13.44
C GLU A 68 -42.57 -8.07 -13.11
N ASN A 69 -42.12 -7.36 -12.07
CA ASN A 69 -42.30 -5.90 -11.97
C ASN A 69 -41.20 -5.28 -11.08
N SER A 70 -39.93 -5.39 -11.50
CA SER A 70 -38.92 -4.43 -11.04
C SER A 70 -39.20 -3.09 -11.73
N PRO A 71 -39.27 -1.97 -11.01
CA PRO A 71 -39.62 -0.68 -11.58
C PRO A 71 -38.66 -0.32 -12.73
N PRO A 72 -39.14 0.32 -13.82
CA PRO A 72 -38.33 0.65 -15.00
C PRO A 72 -37.06 1.46 -14.67
N MET A 73 -37.05 2.13 -13.52
CA MET A 73 -35.89 2.84 -12.98
C MET A 73 -34.71 1.91 -12.62
N GLU A 74 -34.96 0.74 -12.05
CA GLU A 74 -33.89 -0.22 -11.68
C GLU A 74 -33.23 -0.84 -12.92
N ARG A 75 -34.01 -1.13 -13.97
CA ARG A 75 -33.47 -1.64 -15.25
C ARG A 75 -32.63 -0.57 -15.96
N ALA A 76 -33.01 0.70 -15.87
CA ALA A 76 -32.23 1.82 -16.41
C ALA A 76 -30.93 2.08 -15.64
N GLU A 77 -30.97 1.99 -14.30
CA GLU A 77 -29.80 2.11 -13.45
C GLU A 77 -28.79 0.97 -13.68
N LEU A 78 -29.26 -0.27 -13.81
CA LEU A 78 -28.41 -1.40 -14.15
C LEU A 78 -27.74 -1.22 -15.52
N ALA A 79 -28.49 -0.79 -16.54
CA ALA A 79 -27.92 -0.53 -17.86
C ALA A 79 -26.85 0.57 -17.84
N ARG A 80 -27.03 1.60 -17.00
CA ARG A 80 -26.03 2.65 -16.78
C ARG A 80 -24.79 2.12 -16.07
N LEU A 81 -24.97 1.34 -15.01
CA LEU A 81 -23.87 0.71 -14.27
C LEU A 81 -23.05 -0.24 -15.14
N TYR A 82 -23.70 -1.04 -16.01
CA TYR A 82 -22.99 -1.90 -16.95
C TYR A 82 -22.16 -1.11 -17.97
N LYS A 83 -22.65 0.04 -18.44
CA LYS A 83 -21.87 0.93 -19.32
C LYS A 83 -20.68 1.53 -18.60
N GLU A 84 -20.86 1.97 -17.35
CA GLU A 84 -19.79 2.52 -16.53
C GLU A 84 -18.73 1.45 -16.22
N ILE A 85 -19.12 0.23 -15.87
CA ILE A 85 -18.19 -0.90 -15.65
C ILE A 85 -17.40 -1.23 -16.92
N ASN A 86 -18.07 -1.31 -18.08
CA ASN A 86 -17.40 -1.59 -19.34
C ASN A 86 -16.43 -0.47 -19.72
N LEU A 87 -16.80 0.79 -19.50
CA LEU A 87 -15.92 1.93 -19.75
C LEU A 87 -14.71 1.94 -18.81
N LEU A 88 -14.92 1.60 -17.53
CA LEU A 88 -13.83 1.46 -16.55
C LEU A 88 -12.88 0.31 -16.92
N LYS A 89 -13.44 -0.81 -17.36
CA LYS A 89 -12.68 -1.98 -17.83
C LYS A 89 -11.82 -1.63 -19.04
N THR A 90 -12.39 -0.94 -20.03
CA THR A 90 -11.65 -0.49 -21.22
C THR A 90 -10.53 0.48 -20.85
N ARG A 91 -10.80 1.49 -20.00
CA ARG A 91 -9.76 2.42 -19.51
C ARG A 91 -8.64 1.69 -18.76
N THR A 92 -8.99 0.69 -17.95
CA THR A 92 -8.02 -0.12 -17.22
C THR A 92 -7.16 -0.97 -18.17
N GLN A 93 -7.77 -1.53 -19.22
CA GLN A 93 -7.05 -2.28 -20.26
C GLN A 93 -6.15 -1.39 -21.11
N ASP A 94 -6.55 -0.16 -21.42
CA ASP A 94 -5.72 0.77 -22.18
C ASP A 94 -4.53 1.25 -21.35
N ILE A 95 -4.71 1.50 -20.05
CA ILE A 95 -3.60 1.74 -19.12
C ILE A 95 -2.66 0.54 -19.07
N ALA A 96 -3.20 -0.69 -18.98
CA ALA A 96 -2.40 -1.91 -18.99
C ALA A 96 -1.61 -2.09 -20.30
N ARG A 97 -2.19 -1.71 -21.45
CA ARG A 97 -1.51 -1.75 -22.76
C ARG A 97 -0.40 -0.71 -22.88
N VAL A 98 -0.61 0.50 -22.35
CA VAL A 98 0.44 1.53 -22.30
C VAL A 98 1.60 1.08 -21.42
N VAL A 99 1.31 0.45 -20.28
CA VAL A 99 2.36 -0.12 -19.42
C VAL A 99 3.06 -1.31 -20.07
N ALA A 100 2.32 -2.20 -20.75
CA ALA A 100 2.92 -3.32 -21.48
C ALA A 100 3.84 -2.86 -22.62
N ARG A 101 3.44 -1.83 -23.38
CA ARG A 101 4.32 -1.20 -24.39
C ARG A 101 5.56 -0.56 -23.78
N ASN A 102 5.46 0.02 -22.58
CA ASN A 102 6.63 0.55 -21.86
C ASN A 102 7.52 -0.55 -21.28
N ALA A 103 6.99 -1.76 -21.03
CA ALA A 103 7.75 -2.91 -20.56
C ALA A 103 8.53 -3.62 -21.67
N GLU A 104 8.11 -3.50 -22.93
CA GLU A 104 8.85 -4.02 -24.10
C GLU A 104 10.12 -3.21 -24.42
N GLY A 105 10.26 -2.00 -23.86
CA GLY A 105 11.52 -1.25 -23.79
C GLY A 105 12.27 -1.58 -22.51
N ALA A 106 12.76 -2.81 -22.36
CA ALA A 106 13.44 -3.26 -21.14
C ALA A 106 14.58 -2.30 -20.75
N VAL A 107 14.38 -1.53 -19.68
CA VAL A 107 15.42 -0.68 -19.11
C VAL A 107 16.62 -1.57 -18.78
N PRO A 108 17.83 -1.27 -19.31
CA PRO A 108 19.02 -2.08 -19.04
C PRO A 108 19.25 -2.23 -17.54
N LEU A 109 19.69 -3.43 -17.12
CA LEU A 109 20.08 -3.68 -15.73
C LEU A 109 21.32 -2.85 -15.40
N ASN A 110 21.10 -1.72 -14.74
CA ASN A 110 22.15 -0.84 -14.23
C ASN A 110 21.97 -0.71 -12.72
N LEU A 111 22.18 -1.84 -12.03
CA LEU A 111 22.08 -1.91 -10.59
C LEU A 111 23.32 -1.27 -9.95
N LEU A 112 23.09 -0.27 -9.11
CA LEU A 112 24.10 0.33 -8.24
C LEU A 112 24.27 -0.58 -7.00
N PRO A 113 25.44 -1.20 -6.79
CA PRO A 113 25.68 -2.06 -5.63
C PRO A 113 25.71 -1.26 -4.32
N ALA A 114 25.44 -1.91 -3.20
CA ALA A 114 25.38 -1.31 -1.87
C ALA A 114 26.67 -0.56 -1.51
N SER A 115 27.82 -1.11 -1.87
CA SER A 115 29.13 -0.50 -1.68
C SER A 115 29.34 0.82 -2.43
N ALA A 116 28.49 1.13 -3.40
CA ALA A 116 28.53 2.37 -4.18
C ALA A 116 27.45 3.37 -3.78
N TRP A 117 26.52 3.01 -2.89
CA TRP A 117 25.56 3.96 -2.35
C TRP A 117 26.26 5.00 -1.49
N LYS A 118 25.67 6.19 -1.45
CA LYS A 118 26.16 7.30 -0.65
C LYS A 118 25.01 8.04 0.02
N ASN A 119 25.35 8.83 1.02
CA ASN A 119 24.46 9.88 1.48
C ASN A 119 24.32 10.95 0.39
N ALA A 120 23.33 10.79 -0.48
CA ALA A 120 23.00 11.73 -1.56
C ALA A 120 22.14 12.91 -1.08
N GLY A 121 21.78 12.93 0.22
CA GLY A 121 20.90 13.91 0.82
C GLY A 121 19.41 13.65 0.55
N LYS A 122 18.55 14.59 0.94
CA LYS A 122 17.08 14.45 0.90
C LYS A 122 16.39 15.50 0.02
N ALA A 123 17.13 16.12 -0.91
CA ALA A 123 16.60 17.19 -1.76
C ALA A 123 15.61 16.67 -2.83
N THR A 124 15.84 15.45 -3.33
CA THR A 124 14.94 14.74 -4.24
C THR A 124 14.49 13.40 -3.63
N PRO A 125 13.34 12.83 -4.04
CA PRO A 125 12.91 11.51 -3.60
C PRO A 125 13.92 10.40 -3.91
N SER A 126 14.50 10.39 -5.12
CA SER A 126 15.56 9.45 -5.50
C SER A 126 16.82 9.58 -4.65
N ALA A 127 17.27 10.81 -4.36
CA ALA A 127 18.42 11.02 -3.46
C ALA A 127 18.10 10.57 -2.03
N ALA A 128 16.87 10.83 -1.55
CA ALA A 128 16.42 10.36 -0.25
C ALA A 128 16.36 8.82 -0.19
N ALA A 129 15.94 8.16 -1.27
CA ALA A 129 15.96 6.71 -1.38
C ALA A 129 17.39 6.15 -1.31
N GLU A 130 18.34 6.73 -2.04
CA GLU A 130 19.76 6.32 -1.97
C GLU A 130 20.33 6.53 -0.57
N THR A 131 20.08 7.68 0.04
CA THR A 131 20.51 7.99 1.41
C THR A 131 19.93 7.02 2.43
N LEU A 132 18.65 6.66 2.28
CA LEU A 132 17.98 5.69 3.14
C LEU A 132 18.60 4.29 3.02
N MET A 133 18.88 3.83 1.79
CA MET A 133 19.50 2.52 1.56
C MET A 133 20.94 2.48 2.08
N TRP A 134 21.71 3.55 1.83
CA TRP A 134 23.06 3.73 2.38
C TRP A 134 23.06 3.69 3.91
N ALA A 135 22.15 4.43 4.56
CA ALA A 135 22.08 4.48 6.02
C ALA A 135 21.64 3.13 6.61
N ALA A 136 20.73 2.41 5.93
CA ALA A 136 20.29 1.09 6.36
C ALA A 136 21.41 0.04 6.26
N ASP A 137 22.14 -0.01 5.14
CA ASP A 137 23.26 -0.96 4.95
C ASP A 137 24.44 -0.66 5.88
N GLY A 138 24.76 0.64 6.08
CA GLY A 138 25.82 1.08 6.98
C GLY A 138 25.45 1.03 8.47
N GLY A 139 24.19 0.81 8.81
CA GLY A 139 23.71 0.85 10.19
C GLY A 139 23.71 2.25 10.82
N ASP A 140 23.68 3.32 10.01
CA ASP A 140 23.56 4.70 10.49
C ASP A 140 22.09 4.99 10.89
N VAL A 141 21.75 4.57 12.11
CA VAL A 141 20.41 4.68 12.68
C VAL A 141 19.94 6.14 12.76
N GLU A 142 20.83 7.08 13.03
CA GLU A 142 20.48 8.50 13.16
C GLU A 142 20.08 9.11 11.81
N THR A 143 20.86 8.85 10.76
CA THR A 143 20.52 9.30 9.41
C THR A 143 19.27 8.60 8.91
N LEU A 144 19.14 7.30 9.17
CA LEU A 144 17.97 6.52 8.77
C LEU A 144 16.70 6.99 9.47
N ALA A 145 16.73 7.27 10.78
CA ALA A 145 15.61 7.80 11.54
C ALA A 145 15.13 9.16 10.99
N LYS A 146 16.06 10.02 10.57
CA LYS A 146 15.73 11.31 9.92
C LYS A 146 15.22 11.16 8.49
N SER A 147 15.37 9.98 7.89
CA SER A 147 14.97 9.69 6.51
C SER A 147 13.62 9.00 6.42
N ILE A 148 12.97 8.71 7.55
CA ILE A 148 11.65 8.08 7.60
C ILE A 148 10.59 9.01 8.19
N PHE A 149 9.37 8.86 7.70
CA PHE A 149 8.17 9.47 8.24
C PHE A 149 7.24 8.35 8.71
N LEU A 150 7.00 8.27 10.02
CA LEU A 150 6.03 7.34 10.57
C LEU A 150 4.62 7.91 10.40
N GLU A 151 3.76 7.18 9.70
CA GLU A 151 2.33 7.49 9.73
C GLU A 151 1.77 7.34 11.15
N PRO A 152 0.64 7.98 11.50
CA PRO A 152 0.10 7.94 12.85
C PRO A 152 -0.02 6.52 13.43
N ALA A 153 -0.57 5.58 12.65
CA ALA A 153 -0.69 4.18 13.07
C ALA A 153 0.65 3.44 13.17
N ALA A 154 1.68 3.86 12.44
CA ALA A 154 3.03 3.31 12.57
C ALA A 154 3.72 3.84 13.83
N ARG A 155 3.56 5.14 14.12
CA ARG A 155 4.11 5.78 15.32
C ARG A 155 3.53 5.16 16.59
N GLU A 156 2.21 5.06 16.70
CA GLU A 156 1.54 4.45 17.86
C GLU A 156 2.10 3.05 18.17
N LYS A 157 2.22 2.20 17.15
CA LYS A 157 2.77 0.85 17.30
C LYS A 157 4.26 0.84 17.68
N ALA A 158 5.04 1.75 17.13
CA ALA A 158 6.45 1.87 17.47
C ALA A 158 6.63 2.35 18.92
N GLU A 159 5.77 3.26 19.40
CA GLU A 159 5.71 3.69 20.81
C GLU A 159 5.35 2.52 21.73
N GLU A 160 4.37 1.69 21.37
CA GLU A 160 4.03 0.49 22.13
C GLU A 160 5.20 -0.50 22.25
N ILE A 161 5.94 -0.71 21.15
CA ILE A 161 7.14 -1.58 21.18
C ILE A 161 8.21 -0.94 22.06
N LEU A 162 8.46 0.37 21.89
CA LEU A 162 9.46 1.11 22.64
C LEU A 162 9.18 1.06 24.15
N ALA A 163 7.92 1.21 24.56
CA ALA A 163 7.50 1.16 25.96
C ALA A 163 7.75 -0.21 26.63
N ARG A 164 7.87 -1.28 25.85
CA ARG A 164 8.17 -2.65 26.35
C ARG A 164 9.66 -2.94 26.45
N LEU A 165 10.53 -2.05 25.96
CA LEU A 165 11.97 -2.25 26.00
C LEU A 165 12.56 -1.91 27.39
N PRO A 166 13.68 -2.57 27.78
CA PRO A 166 14.43 -2.19 28.97
C PRO A 166 14.90 -0.74 28.93
N ASP A 167 15.08 -0.12 30.10
CA ASP A 167 15.48 1.29 30.23
C ASP A 167 16.76 1.63 29.47
N SER A 168 17.74 0.71 29.46
CA SER A 168 18.99 0.88 28.71
C SER A 168 18.77 1.00 27.19
N MET A 169 17.80 0.26 26.65
CA MET A 169 17.43 0.31 25.23
C MET A 169 16.59 1.55 24.93
N ARG A 170 15.66 1.93 25.83
CA ARG A 170 14.88 3.16 25.68
C ARG A 170 15.75 4.42 25.74
N ALA A 171 16.82 4.41 26.54
CA ALA A 171 17.79 5.51 26.58
C ALA A 171 18.59 5.66 25.27
N THR A 172 18.79 4.55 24.54
CA THR A 172 19.54 4.55 23.27
C THR A 172 18.64 4.85 22.07
N TYR A 173 17.41 4.32 22.08
CA TYR A 173 16.41 4.48 21.02
C TYR A 173 15.23 5.29 21.55
N ASP A 174 15.51 6.53 21.94
CA ASP A 174 14.60 7.43 22.64
C ASP A 174 13.40 7.91 21.81
N THR A 175 13.40 7.66 20.51
CA THR A 175 12.29 7.98 19.61
C THR A 175 11.75 6.75 18.88
N PRO A 176 10.45 6.74 18.53
CA PRO A 176 9.85 5.72 17.67
C PRO A 176 10.58 5.56 16.33
N GLU A 177 11.04 6.67 15.74
CA GLU A 177 11.80 6.68 14.49
C GLU A 177 13.14 5.95 14.61
N LYS A 178 13.90 6.18 15.71
CA LYS A 178 15.18 5.47 15.93
C LYS A 178 14.97 3.98 16.13
N LEU A 179 13.92 3.58 16.83
CA LEU A 179 13.56 2.17 16.97
C LEU A 179 13.25 1.54 15.61
N VAL A 180 12.40 2.18 14.80
CA VAL A 180 12.04 1.66 13.47
C VAL A 180 13.26 1.63 12.54
N ALA A 181 14.12 2.65 12.59
CA ALA A 181 15.36 2.71 11.82
C ALA A 181 16.30 1.54 12.18
N LEU A 182 16.49 1.25 13.47
CA LEU A 182 17.26 0.09 13.91
C LEU A 182 16.72 -1.22 13.32
N LEU A 183 15.39 -1.41 13.38
CA LEU A 183 14.75 -2.62 12.87
C LEU A 183 14.89 -2.74 11.36
N MET A 184 14.80 -1.62 10.63
CA MET A 184 15.04 -1.58 9.20
C MET A 184 16.49 -1.91 8.83
N ALA A 185 17.47 -1.33 9.53
CA ALA A 185 18.89 -1.61 9.30
C ALA A 185 19.23 -3.09 9.57
N ARG A 186 18.67 -3.67 10.63
CA ARG A 186 18.85 -5.09 10.97
C ARG A 186 18.23 -6.04 9.96
N GLU A 187 17.06 -5.70 9.44
CA GLU A 187 16.27 -6.56 8.55
C GLU A 187 16.53 -6.29 7.06
N GLY A 188 17.38 -5.32 6.75
CA GLY A 188 17.75 -4.95 5.39
C GLY A 188 18.48 -6.10 4.70
N ASP A 189 17.94 -6.53 3.56
CA ASP A 189 18.49 -7.60 2.72
C ASP A 189 18.72 -7.12 1.27
N ILE A 190 18.79 -5.80 1.06
CA ILE A 190 18.98 -5.20 -0.27
C ILE A 190 20.48 -4.97 -0.48
N ARG A 191 21.00 -5.43 -1.61
CA ARG A 191 22.43 -5.37 -1.97
C ARG A 191 22.73 -4.57 -3.22
N ALA A 192 21.73 -4.28 -4.03
CA ALA A 192 21.85 -3.36 -5.14
C ALA A 192 20.49 -2.74 -5.45
N MET A 193 20.50 -1.54 -6.03
CA MET A 193 19.28 -0.89 -6.47
C MET A 193 19.45 -0.16 -7.80
N GLN A 194 18.36 0.06 -8.50
CA GLN A 194 18.27 0.92 -9.66
C GLN A 194 16.97 1.73 -9.54
N VAL A 195 17.07 3.05 -9.65
CA VAL A 195 15.89 3.91 -9.77
C VAL A 195 15.31 3.72 -11.17
N LEU A 196 14.05 3.29 -11.24
CA LEU A 196 13.34 3.08 -12.51
C LEU A 196 12.49 4.30 -12.87
N ALA A 197 11.79 4.85 -11.89
CA ALA A 197 10.92 6.02 -12.08
C ALA A 197 10.73 6.77 -10.77
N GLU A 198 10.46 8.06 -10.90
CA GLU A 198 10.10 8.95 -9.81
C GLU A 198 8.86 9.76 -10.23
N ASN A 199 7.75 9.57 -9.51
CA ASN A 199 6.50 10.27 -9.76
C ASN A 199 6.21 11.19 -8.57
N LYS A 200 6.27 12.51 -8.78
CA LYS A 200 5.97 13.52 -7.76
C LYS A 200 4.56 14.09 -7.93
N GLN A 201 3.87 14.30 -6.83
CA GLN A 201 2.58 14.99 -6.77
C GLN A 201 2.52 15.86 -5.52
N GLY A 202 2.80 17.16 -5.67
CA GLY A 202 2.88 18.09 -4.54
C GLY A 202 3.96 17.66 -3.54
N ASP A 203 3.55 17.46 -2.29
CA ASP A 203 4.42 17.02 -1.21
C ASP A 203 4.51 15.49 -1.08
N ASP A 204 3.91 14.72 -1.97
CA ASP A 204 4.02 13.25 -2.00
C ASP A 204 4.79 12.79 -3.25
N ALA A 205 5.51 11.68 -3.15
CA ALA A 205 6.22 11.06 -4.27
C ALA A 205 6.22 9.53 -4.18
N LEU A 206 6.26 8.87 -5.33
CA LEU A 206 6.48 7.43 -5.46
C LEU A 206 7.79 7.19 -6.23
N VAL A 207 8.74 6.53 -5.59
CA VAL A 207 10.00 6.10 -6.21
C VAL A 207 9.92 4.61 -6.49
N ASN A 208 9.92 4.23 -7.77
CA ASN A 208 9.98 2.83 -8.17
C ASN A 208 11.43 2.41 -8.29
N LEU A 209 11.82 1.42 -7.50
CA LEU A 209 13.17 0.85 -7.49
C LEU A 209 13.12 -0.58 -7.99
N ARG A 210 14.12 -0.98 -8.77
CA ARG A 210 14.51 -2.38 -8.89
C ARG A 210 15.57 -2.64 -7.84
N VAL A 211 15.31 -3.57 -6.93
CA VAL A 211 16.21 -3.95 -5.84
C VAL A 211 16.68 -5.38 -6.04
N GLN A 212 17.96 -5.65 -5.79
CA GLN A 212 18.50 -7.00 -5.70
C GLN A 212 18.71 -7.37 -4.24
N LYS A 213 18.25 -8.56 -3.85
CA LYS A 213 18.40 -9.09 -2.50
C LYS A 213 19.67 -9.92 -2.33
N ASP A 214 19.97 -10.31 -1.09
CA ASP A 214 21.06 -11.23 -0.74
C ASP A 214 21.04 -12.56 -1.50
N ASP A 215 19.85 -13.04 -1.89
CA ASP A 215 19.68 -14.26 -2.70
C ASP A 215 19.91 -14.06 -4.20
N GLY A 216 20.36 -12.86 -4.60
CA GLY A 216 20.61 -12.46 -5.99
C GLY A 216 19.34 -12.15 -6.78
N LYS A 217 18.13 -12.39 -6.23
CA LYS A 217 16.89 -12.12 -6.95
C LYS A 217 16.63 -10.62 -6.99
N THR A 218 16.17 -10.17 -8.15
CA THR A 218 15.70 -8.79 -8.35
C THR A 218 14.20 -8.69 -8.21
N LYS A 219 13.73 -7.59 -7.62
CA LYS A 219 12.31 -7.26 -7.52
C LYS A 219 12.11 -5.77 -7.78
N GLU A 220 10.98 -5.41 -8.37
CA GLU A 220 10.55 -4.02 -8.48
C GLU A 220 9.59 -3.68 -7.35
N GLU A 221 9.88 -2.61 -6.62
CA GLU A 221 9.10 -2.13 -5.49
C GLU A 221 8.94 -0.61 -5.55
N GLY A 222 7.74 -0.14 -5.21
CA GLY A 222 7.43 1.29 -5.09
C GLY A 222 7.53 1.74 -3.65
N TYR A 223 8.37 2.74 -3.38
CA TYR A 223 8.53 3.35 -2.07
C TYR A 223 7.88 4.74 -2.05
N GLN A 224 7.02 4.97 -1.07
CA GLN A 224 6.35 6.26 -0.90
C GLN A 224 7.23 7.21 -0.11
N PHE A 225 7.29 8.46 -0.56
CA PHE A 225 7.99 9.54 0.11
C PHE A 225 7.06 10.73 0.31
N ARG A 226 7.29 11.47 1.39
CA ARG A 226 6.63 12.75 1.66
C ARG A 226 7.69 13.82 1.91
N ARG A 227 7.41 15.04 1.44
CA ARG A 227 8.23 16.22 1.69
C ARG A 227 7.98 16.74 3.10
N ALA A 228 9.03 16.79 3.90
CA ALA A 228 9.09 17.45 5.19
C ALA A 228 9.96 18.71 5.10
N ASN A 229 10.04 19.47 6.20
CA ASN A 229 10.85 20.69 6.28
C ASN A 229 12.34 20.43 6.01
N ASP A 230 12.83 19.23 6.33
CA ASP A 230 14.23 18.82 6.22
C ASP A 230 14.51 17.94 4.98
N GLY A 231 13.55 17.84 4.06
CA GLY A 231 13.65 17.10 2.81
C GLY A 231 12.64 15.96 2.67
N TRP A 232 12.85 15.11 1.68
CA TRP A 232 12.02 13.93 1.43
C TRP A 232 12.29 12.82 2.45
N GLN A 233 11.23 12.26 3.00
CA GLN A 233 11.27 11.14 3.95
C GLN A 233 10.41 10.00 3.45
N MET A 234 10.87 8.76 3.62
CA MET A 234 10.12 7.57 3.24
C MET A 234 8.96 7.35 4.21
N VAL A 235 7.76 7.20 3.68
CA VAL A 235 6.56 6.90 4.45
C VAL A 235 6.61 5.45 4.92
N VAL A 236 6.57 5.25 6.24
CA VAL A 236 6.51 3.93 6.86
C VAL A 236 5.06 3.66 7.29
N PRO A 237 4.37 2.69 6.65
CA PRO A 237 3.01 2.33 7.03
C PRO A 237 3.00 1.44 8.27
N GLY A 238 1.91 1.48 9.04
CA GLY A 238 1.79 0.69 10.27
C GLY A 238 1.95 -0.83 10.08
N LYS A 239 1.61 -1.34 8.88
CA LYS A 239 1.80 -2.76 8.53
C LYS A 239 3.27 -3.19 8.52
N LEU A 240 4.20 -2.27 8.20
CA LEU A 240 5.63 -2.57 8.26
C LEU A 240 6.10 -2.72 9.71
N VAL A 241 5.62 -1.86 10.60
CA VAL A 241 5.91 -1.93 12.04
C VAL A 241 5.34 -3.21 12.67
N ASP A 242 4.11 -3.62 12.29
CA ASP A 242 3.53 -4.91 12.73
C ASP A 242 4.43 -6.10 12.39
N LYS A 243 5.01 -6.09 11.18
CA LYS A 243 5.91 -7.15 10.74
C LYS A 243 7.16 -7.21 11.61
N PHE A 244 7.71 -6.06 12.00
CA PHE A 244 8.84 -6.02 12.92
C PHE A 244 8.46 -6.48 14.33
N GLY A 245 7.32 -6.03 14.86
CA GLY A 245 6.83 -6.46 16.17
C GLY A 245 6.69 -7.98 16.29
N LYS A 246 6.14 -8.64 15.26
CA LYS A 246 6.03 -10.11 15.20
C LYS A 246 7.41 -10.79 15.25
N LYS A 247 8.38 -10.30 14.48
CA LYS A 247 9.73 -10.86 14.45
C LYS A 247 10.49 -10.71 15.77
N LEU A 248 10.21 -9.66 16.53
CA LEU A 248 10.78 -9.48 17.87
C LEU A 248 10.22 -10.48 18.89
N THR A 249 8.98 -10.95 18.69
CA THR A 249 8.34 -11.94 19.56
C THR A 249 8.58 -13.38 19.15
N ASP A 250 9.03 -13.63 17.91
CA ASP A 250 9.36 -14.97 17.44
C ASP A 250 10.65 -15.46 18.13
N PRO A 251 10.68 -16.67 18.72
CA PRO A 251 11.90 -17.22 19.30
C PRO A 251 12.98 -17.34 18.22
N PRO A 252 14.26 -17.09 18.54
CA PRO A 252 15.34 -17.15 17.56
C PRO A 252 15.33 -18.52 16.88
N LYS A 253 15.32 -18.54 15.55
CA LYS A 253 15.53 -19.77 14.78
C LYS A 253 16.85 -20.37 15.25
N LYS A 254 16.81 -21.52 15.93
CA LYS A 254 18.00 -22.29 16.30
C LYS A 254 18.84 -22.45 15.04
N GLY A 255 20.02 -21.84 15.03
CA GLY A 255 20.99 -22.00 13.96
C GLY A 255 21.25 -23.49 13.76
N GLY A 256 21.08 -23.95 12.52
CA GLY A 256 21.61 -25.23 12.10
C GLY A 256 23.11 -25.21 12.30
N LYS A 257 23.61 -26.22 13.01
CA LYS A 257 25.03 -26.53 13.13
C LYS A 257 25.66 -26.75 11.78
#